data_AF-A0A2I1PE62-F1
#
_entry.id   AF-A0A2I1PE62-F1
#
_cell.length_a   1.000
_cell.length_b   1.000
_cell.length_c   1.000
_cell.angle_alpha   90.00
_cell.angle_beta   90.00
_cell.angle_gamma   90.00
#
_symmetry.space_group_name_H-M   'P 1'
#
loop_
_entity.id
_entity.type
_entity.pdbx_description
1 polymer ?
#
loop_
_entity_poly.entity_id
_entity_poly.type
_entity_poly.pdbx_seq_one_letter_code
_entity_poly.pdbx_strand_id
1 'polypeptide(L)' 'MASKEIEFIKSVDRLHAFYTENVRMLANAYELPVEDAAQLLARYEFHNVSRAILHPPRVENPVEQLERELDERRED' A
#
# COMPACT_ATOMS: atom_id res chain seq x y z
N MET A 1 18.32 18.03 -6.78
CA MET A 1 17.23 18.08 -5.77
C MET A 1 15.95 17.77 -6.51
N ALA A 2 15.24 16.69 -6.17
CA ALA A 2 13.91 16.49 -6.74
C ALA A 2 13.02 17.66 -6.31
N SER A 3 12.11 18.10 -7.18
CA SER A 3 11.17 19.17 -6.82
C SER A 3 10.36 18.72 -5.59
N LYS A 4 10.11 19.61 -4.63
CA LYS A 4 9.37 19.27 -3.39
C LYS A 4 8.01 18.63 -3.69
N GLU A 5 7.39 19.01 -4.80
CA GLU A 5 6.16 18.40 -5.32
C GLU A 5 6.31 16.91 -5.61
N ILE A 6 7.45 16.46 -6.16
CA ILE A 6 7.71 15.05 -6.47
C ILE A 6 7.84 14.23 -5.19
N GLU A 7 8.55 14.75 -4.18
CA GLU A 7 8.69 14.09 -2.87
C GLU A 7 7.35 13.99 -2.14
N PHE A 8 6.52 15.03 -2.25
CA PHE A 8 5.16 15.02 -1.72
C PHE A 8 4.32 13.92 -2.37
N ILE A 9 4.29 13.83 -3.70
CA ILE A 9 3.52 12.80 -4.42
C ILE A 9 4.00 11.40 -4.07
N LYS A 10 5.31 11.17 -3.97
CA LYS A 10 5.87 9.88 -3.51
C LYS A 10 5.42 9.52 -2.09
N SER A 11 5.33 10.50 -1.20
CA SER A 11 4.89 10.30 0.18
C SER A 11 3.40 9.97 0.25
N VAL A 12 2.58 10.63 -0.57
CA VAL A 12 1.14 10.34 -0.70
C VAL A 12 0.93 8.92 -1.24
N ASP A 13 1.70 8.49 -2.24
CA ASP A 13 1.60 7.14 -2.81
C ASP A 13 1.91 6.07 -1.76
N ARG A 14 2.97 6.27 -0.96
CA ARG A 14 3.29 5.39 0.18
C ARG A 14 2.14 5.33 1.18
N LEU A 15 1.59 6.47 1.60
CA LEU A 15 0.45 6.52 2.53
C LEU A 15 -0.77 5.76 1.97
N HIS A 16 -1.06 5.93 0.69
CA HIS A 16 -2.13 5.22 0.01
C HIS A 16 -1.91 3.71 0.01
N ALA A 17 -0.68 3.24 -0.24
CA ALA A 17 -0.33 1.83 -0.18
C ALA A 17 -0.52 1.23 1.23
N PHE A 18 -0.03 1.91 2.27
CA PHE A 18 -0.22 1.49 3.67
C PHE A 18 -1.69 1.42 4.06
N TYR A 19 -2.45 2.47 3.76
CA TYR A 19 -3.88 2.49 4.03
C TYR A 19 -4.63 1.35 3.31
N THR A 20 -4.29 1.08 2.05
CA THR A 20 -4.88 0.00 1.26
C THR A 20 -4.64 -1.37 1.92
N GLU A 21 -3.43 -1.60 2.45
CA GLU A 21 -3.11 -2.85 3.14
C GLU A 21 -3.88 -2.98 4.46
N ASN A 22 -4.00 -1.90 5.24
CA ASN A 22 -4.83 -1.89 6.44
C ASN A 22 -6.29 -2.25 6.15
N VAL A 23 -6.83 -1.82 5.01
CA VAL A 23 -8.19 -2.19 4.59
C VAL A 23 -8.30 -3.67 4.25
N ARG A 24 -7.29 -4.28 3.62
CA ARG A 24 -7.27 -5.75 3.42
C ARG A 24 -7.21 -6.51 4.73
N MET A 25 -6.33 -6.08 5.63
CA MET A 25 -6.22 -6.68 6.97
C MET A 25 -7.55 -6.58 7.71
N LEU A 26 -8.25 -5.45 7.59
CA LEU A 26 -9.58 -5.26 8.16
C LEU A 26 -10.60 -6.21 7.52
N ALA A 27 -10.63 -6.34 6.19
CA ALA A 27 -11.52 -7.29 5.51
C ALA A 27 -11.29 -8.73 6.03
N ASN A 28 -10.04 -9.15 6.13
CA ASN A 28 -9.66 -10.45 6.68
C ASN A 28 -10.13 -10.63 8.15
N ALA A 29 -9.99 -9.60 8.98
CA ALA A 29 -10.44 -9.65 10.38
C ALA A 29 -11.97 -9.81 10.53
N TYR A 30 -12.73 -9.43 9.50
CA TYR A 30 -14.18 -9.60 9.42
C TYR A 30 -14.59 -10.82 8.57
N GLU A 31 -13.64 -11.70 8.23
CA GLU A 31 -13.85 -12.88 7.39
C GLU A 31 -14.49 -12.54 6.02
N LEU A 32 -14.21 -11.34 5.51
CA LEU A 32 -14.73 -10.84 4.24
C LEU A 32 -13.68 -11.03 3.13
N PRO A 33 -13.97 -11.82 2.07
CA PRO A 33 -13.09 -11.91 0.91
C PRO A 33 -12.78 -10.52 0.33
N VAL A 34 -11.56 -10.34 -0.16
CA VAL A 34 -11.09 -9.04 -0.67
C VAL A 34 -11.98 -8.52 -1.81
N GLU A 35 -12.50 -9.42 -2.65
CA GLU A 35 -13.41 -9.11 -3.74
C GLU A 35 -14.76 -8.59 -3.24
N ASP A 36 -15.30 -9.19 -2.17
CA ASP A 36 -16.57 -8.76 -1.56
C ASP A 36 -16.40 -7.43 -0.83
N ALA A 37 -15.27 -7.25 -0.14
CA ALA A 37 -14.89 -5.98 0.45
C ALA A 37 -14.77 -4.88 -0.62
N ALA A 38 -14.20 -5.18 -1.78
CA ALA A 38 -14.07 -4.24 -2.88
C ALA A 38 -15.45 -3.83 -3.43
N GLN A 39 -16.36 -4.79 -3.63
CA GLN A 39 -17.72 -4.48 -4.05
C GLN A 39 -18.46 -3.63 -3.00
N LEU A 40 -18.31 -3.93 -1.72
CA LEU A 40 -18.92 -3.16 -0.65
C LEU A 40 -18.40 -1.72 -0.65
N LEU A 41 -17.07 -1.53 -0.68
CA LEU A 41 -16.44 -0.21 -0.74
C LEU A 41 -16.92 0.61 -1.95
N ALA A 42 -17.09 -0.04 -3.11
CA ALA A 42 -17.61 0.63 -4.30
C ALA A 42 -19.06 1.13 -4.14
N ARG A 43 -19.91 0.43 -3.38
CA ARG A 43 -21.30 0.86 -3.10
C ARG A 43 -21.37 2.09 -2.19
N TYR A 44 -20.33 2.32 -1.38
CA TYR A 44 -20.19 3.48 -0.49
C TYR A 44 -19.26 4.56 -1.05
N GLU A 45 -19.04 4.58 -2.38
CA GLU A 45 -18.27 5.61 -3.08
C GLU A 45 -16.77 5.67 -2.74
N PHE A 46 -16.22 4.65 -2.06
CA PHE A 46 -14.78 4.50 -1.80
C PHE A 46 -14.03 3.92 -3.02
N HIS A 47 -14.23 4.50 -4.21
CA HIS A 47 -13.83 3.89 -5.49
C HIS A 47 -12.33 3.72 -5.71
N ASN A 48 -11.52 4.63 -5.17
CA ASN A 48 -10.05 4.56 -5.17
C ASN A 48 -9.59 3.35 -4.35
N VAL A 49 -10.17 3.18 -3.16
CA VAL A 49 -9.85 2.09 -2.24
C VAL A 49 -10.35 0.76 -2.78
N SER A 50 -11.58 0.73 -3.29
CA SER A 50 -12.20 -0.49 -3.82
C SER A 50 -11.37 -1.13 -4.93
N ARG A 51 -10.75 -0.31 -5.79
CA ARG A 51 -9.84 -0.80 -6.84
C ARG A 51 -8.48 -1.16 -6.28
N ALA A 52 -7.94 -0.34 -5.38
CA ALA A 52 -6.61 -0.53 -4.82
C ALA A 52 -6.49 -1.84 -4.03
N ILE A 53 -7.52 -2.21 -3.24
CA ILE A 53 -7.45 -3.42 -2.41
C ILE A 53 -7.40 -4.72 -3.22
N LEU A 54 -7.81 -4.70 -4.49
CA LEU A 54 -7.70 -5.87 -5.38
C LEU A 54 -6.26 -6.14 -5.85
N HIS A 55 -5.35 -5.19 -5.68
CA HIS A 55 -3.98 -5.29 -6.15
C HIS A 55 -3.00 -5.21 -4.99
N PRO A 56 -2.40 -6.33 -4.53
CA PRO A 56 -1.45 -6.32 -3.43
C PRO A 56 -0.40 -5.21 -3.62
N PRO A 57 0.05 -4.56 -2.53
CA PRO A 57 0.89 -3.39 -2.64
C PRO A 57 2.13 -3.77 -3.44
N ARG A 58 2.50 -2.97 -4.45
CA ARG A 58 3.75 -3.17 -5.21
C ARG A 58 4.99 -2.76 -4.40
N VAL A 59 4.82 -2.43 -3.13
CA VAL A 59 5.91 -2.07 -2.24
C VAL A 59 6.64 -3.37 -1.98
N GLU A 60 7.89 -3.46 -2.43
CA GLU A 60 8.84 -4.43 -1.86
C GLU A 60 8.69 -4.36 -0.34
N ASN A 61 8.64 -5.51 0.32
CA ASN A 61 8.44 -5.54 1.75
C ASN A 61 9.43 -4.55 2.39
N PRO A 62 8.98 -3.58 3.23
CA PRO A 62 9.89 -2.61 3.83
C PRO A 62 11.06 -3.28 4.56
N VAL A 63 10.87 -4.53 5.03
CA VAL A 63 11.93 -5.38 5.57
C VAL A 63 12.92 -5.80 4.48
N GLU A 64 12.46 -6.31 3.33
CA GLU A 64 13.33 -6.66 2.19
C GLU A 64 14.08 -5.45 1.63
N GLN A 65 13.44 -4.28 1.62
CA GLN A 65 14.05 -3.04 1.18
C GLN A 65 15.12 -2.56 2.17
N LEU A 66 14.83 -2.64 3.48
CA LEU A 66 15.79 -2.34 4.54
C LEU A 66 16.94 -3.35 4.57
N GLU A 67 16.68 -4.63 4.34
CA GLU A 67 17.69 -5.68 4.23
C GLU A 67 18.67 -5.39 3.08
N ARG A 68 18.17 -5.02 1.90
CA ARG A 68 19.04 -4.58 0.79
C ARG A 68 19.87 -3.34 1.14
N GLU A 69 19.25 -2.32 1.73
CA GLU A 69 19.96 -1.11 2.14
C GLU A 69 21.02 -1.38 3.23
N LEU A 70 20.81 -2.39 4.07
CA LEU A 70 21.76 -2.82 5.10
C LEU A 70 22.90 -3.66 4.51
N ASP A 71 22.62 -4.51 3.53
CA ASP A 71 23.62 -5.33 2.85
C ASP A 71 24.55 -4.45 1.98
N GLU A 72 24.00 -3.48 1.26
CA GLU A 72 24.80 -2.51 0.48
C GLU A 72 25.77 -1.70 1.36
N ARG A 73 25.40 -1.40 2.61
CA ARG A 73 26.26 -0.68 3.57
C ARG A 73 27.36 -1.54 4.21
N ARG A 74 27.30 -2.87 4.06
CA ARG A 74 28.31 -3.80 4.61
C ARG A 74 29.41 -4.12 3.60
N GLU A 75 29.19 -3.79 2.34
CA GLU A 75 30.15 -4.00 1.25
C GLU A 75 31.09 -2.79 1.03
N ASP A 76 30.88 -1.69 1.76
CA ASP A 76 31.77 -0.49 1.87
C ASP A 76 32.70 -0.56 3.10
#